data_AF-A0AA92S7Z4-F1
#
_entry.id   AF-A0AA92S7Z4-F1
#
_cell.length_a   1.000
_cell.length_b   1.000
_cell.length_c   1.000
_cell.angle_alpha   90.00
_cell.angle_beta   90.00
_cell.angle_gamma   90.00
#
_symmetry.space_group_name_H-M   'P 1'
#
loop_
_entity.id
_entity.type
_entity.pdbx_description
1 polymer ?
#
loop_
_entity_poly.entity_id
_entity_poly.type
_entity_poly.pdbx_seq_one_letter_code
_entity_poly.pdbx_strand_id
1 'polypeptide(L)'
;MVYKVYNENNVLVTVTEEQLENAIGQDGTELPVEIISAMSESIDPRFAPSLQEALYHEMQRARITAIYGLLSLLDKRFIGLFREKEQSIPKDDLNQQISEKAILQAVIIFLENGVEGAKNAFFKGEIEPKIKSLLLFNYSSSNLPLTKKDIDFIISALEAYINKSEPWIQKTKKDDYEEDVIACLESFLRASETSTILCQLRDDVYEKLSSVCSEVLKMKIDPYAKEVIATFARALPPKHAYAMLEPIMGGRARGDIRKELEYSIEILRQKEQEMG
;
A
#
# COMPACT_ATOMS: atom_id res chain seq x y z
N MET A 1 16.02 -16.42 -6.52
CA MET A 1 14.74 -15.71 -6.75
C MET A 1 14.93 -14.73 -7.92
N VAL A 2 13.83 -14.27 -8.53
CA VAL A 2 13.86 -13.28 -9.63
C VAL A 2 12.85 -12.19 -9.31
N TYR A 3 13.26 -10.94 -9.41
CA TYR A 3 12.47 -9.75 -9.10
C TYR A 3 12.21 -8.97 -10.39
N LYS A 4 10.96 -8.58 -10.61
CA LYS A 4 10.57 -7.71 -11.73
C LYS A 4 10.33 -6.32 -11.18
N VAL A 5 11.23 -5.39 -11.50
CA VAL A 5 11.27 -4.05 -10.90
C VAL A 5 11.47 -3.00 -11.99
N TYR A 6 11.11 -1.75 -11.71
CA TYR A 6 11.34 -0.66 -12.65
C TYR A 6 12.70 -0.01 -12.39
N ASN A 7 13.46 0.22 -13.45
CA ASN A 7 14.71 0.98 -13.37
C ASN A 7 14.43 2.51 -13.32
N GLU A 8 15.50 3.30 -13.30
CA GLU A 8 15.46 4.77 -13.31
C GLU A 8 14.60 5.37 -14.45
N ASN A 9 14.52 4.67 -15.60
CA ASN A 9 13.81 5.09 -16.81
C ASN A 9 12.36 4.56 -16.86
N ASN A 10 11.84 4.01 -15.77
CA ASN A 10 10.51 3.36 -15.71
C ASN A 10 10.37 2.19 -16.68
N VAL A 11 11.46 1.51 -17.01
CA VAL A 11 11.45 0.28 -17.79
C VAL A 11 11.43 -0.91 -16.84
N LEU A 12 10.51 -1.84 -17.06
CA LEU A 12 10.45 -3.09 -16.29
C LEU A 12 11.65 -3.97 -16.64
N VAL A 13 12.50 -4.23 -15.65
CA VAL A 13 13.71 -5.05 -15.75
C VAL A 13 13.64 -6.26 -14.81
N THR A 14 14.49 -7.23 -15.08
CA THR A 14 14.62 -8.45 -14.27
C THR A 14 15.91 -8.38 -13.47
N VAL A 15 15.81 -8.50 -12.15
CA VAL A 15 16.97 -8.59 -11.23
C VAL A 15 16.99 -9.97 -10.59
N THR A 16 18.15 -10.63 -10.58
CA THR A 16 18.33 -11.96 -9.97
C THR A 16 18.88 -11.85 -8.55
N GLU A 17 18.67 -12.91 -7.75
CA GLU A 17 19.28 -13.02 -6.42
C GLU A 17 20.81 -12.87 -6.46
N GLU A 18 21.47 -13.46 -7.46
CA GLU A 18 22.92 -13.35 -7.64
C GLU A 18 23.35 -11.88 -7.86
N GLN A 19 22.57 -11.09 -8.60
CA GLN A 19 22.83 -9.65 -8.76
C GLN A 19 22.66 -8.90 -7.43
N LEU A 20 21.71 -9.29 -6.58
CA LEU A 20 21.56 -8.71 -5.25
C LEU A 20 22.72 -9.08 -4.33
N GLU A 21 23.14 -10.34 -4.32
CA GLU A 21 24.26 -10.81 -3.50
C GLU A 21 25.58 -10.15 -3.91
N ASN A 22 25.81 -9.99 -5.22
CA ASN A 22 27.00 -9.29 -5.74
C ASN A 22 26.99 -7.78 -5.45
N ALA A 23 25.83 -7.20 -5.15
CA ALA A 23 25.71 -5.82 -4.71
C ALA A 23 26.02 -5.66 -3.20
N ILE A 24 25.90 -6.73 -2.40
CA ILE A 24 26.34 -6.73 -1.00
C ILE A 24 27.87 -6.70 -0.96
N GLY A 25 28.45 -5.52 -0.69
CA GLY A 25 29.91 -5.34 -0.54
C GLY A 25 30.55 -4.41 -1.57
N GLN A 26 29.75 -3.71 -2.40
CA GLN A 26 30.22 -2.58 -3.19
C GLN A 26 30.23 -1.29 -2.36
N ASP A 27 31.03 -1.27 -1.29
CA ASP A 27 31.08 -0.14 -0.35
C ASP A 27 31.38 1.18 -1.07
N GLY A 28 30.56 2.20 -0.82
CA GLY A 28 30.75 3.55 -1.35
C GLY A 28 30.38 3.73 -2.83
N THR A 29 29.86 2.69 -3.50
CA THR A 29 29.28 2.84 -4.84
C THR A 29 27.77 2.96 -4.72
N GLU A 30 27.21 4.02 -5.31
CA GLU A 30 25.77 4.21 -5.32
C GLU A 30 25.09 3.09 -6.13
N LEU A 31 24.15 2.38 -5.50
CA LEU A 31 23.47 1.25 -6.11
C LEU A 31 22.42 1.71 -7.12
N PRO A 32 22.27 1.05 -8.28
CA PRO A 32 21.20 1.36 -9.22
C PRO A 32 19.80 1.22 -8.60
N VAL A 33 18.86 2.03 -9.08
CA VAL A 33 17.46 2.06 -8.59
C VAL A 33 16.81 0.69 -8.63
N GLU A 34 17.04 -0.09 -9.69
CA GLU A 34 16.49 -1.45 -9.82
C GLU A 34 17.05 -2.42 -8.76
N ILE A 35 18.31 -2.26 -8.35
CA ILE A 35 18.91 -3.09 -7.29
C ILE A 35 18.28 -2.74 -5.96
N ILE A 36 18.14 -1.45 -5.64
CA ILE A 36 17.49 -0.97 -4.41
C ILE A 36 16.03 -1.42 -4.36
N SER A 37 15.32 -1.34 -5.49
CA SER A 37 13.94 -1.80 -5.61
C SER A 37 13.84 -3.30 -5.35
N ALA A 38 14.69 -4.11 -5.98
CA ALA A 38 14.68 -5.55 -5.78
C ALA A 38 15.09 -5.96 -4.35
N MET A 39 16.03 -5.25 -3.71
CA MET A 39 16.35 -5.43 -2.30
C MET A 39 15.14 -5.11 -1.41
N SER A 40 14.45 -4.00 -1.66
CA SER A 40 13.21 -3.63 -0.95
C SER A 40 12.10 -4.68 -1.11
N GLU A 41 11.96 -5.26 -2.30
CA GLU A 41 10.98 -6.32 -2.59
C GLU A 41 11.30 -7.65 -1.90
N SER A 42 12.57 -7.94 -1.63
CA SER A 42 12.98 -9.22 -1.02
C SER A 42 12.57 -9.38 0.45
N ILE A 43 12.39 -8.26 1.17
CA ILE A 43 12.17 -8.23 2.63
C ILE A 43 13.28 -8.98 3.40
N ASP A 44 14.45 -9.17 2.80
CA ASP A 44 15.56 -9.89 3.43
C ASP A 44 16.39 -8.91 4.30
N PRO A 45 16.48 -9.14 5.63
CA PRO A 45 17.25 -8.29 6.53
C PRO A 45 18.73 -8.15 6.17
N ARG A 46 19.29 -9.09 5.37
CA ARG A 46 20.68 -9.01 4.89
C ARG A 46 20.95 -7.75 4.07
N PHE A 47 19.96 -7.22 3.36
CA PHE A 47 20.10 -6.01 2.54
C PHE A 47 19.87 -4.70 3.31
N ALA A 48 19.52 -4.78 4.60
CA ALA A 48 19.26 -3.60 5.41
C ALA A 48 20.42 -2.59 5.41
N PRO A 49 21.72 -2.96 5.47
CA PRO A 49 22.82 -2.00 5.38
C PRO A 49 22.81 -1.20 4.06
N SER A 50 22.66 -1.88 2.93
CA SER A 50 22.59 -1.24 1.60
C SER A 50 21.37 -0.33 1.46
N LEU A 51 20.22 -0.73 2.03
CA LEU A 51 19.03 0.13 2.05
C LEU A 51 19.22 1.35 2.97
N GLN A 52 19.97 1.24 4.07
CA GLN A 52 20.30 2.40 4.92
C GLN A 52 21.19 3.41 4.19
N GLU A 53 22.17 2.94 3.40
CA GLU A 53 22.98 3.81 2.55
C GLU A 53 22.11 4.49 1.47
N ALA A 54 21.19 3.74 0.87
CA ALA A 54 20.26 4.25 -0.15
C ALA A 54 19.32 5.35 0.35
N LEU A 55 19.17 5.56 1.67
CA LEU A 55 18.46 6.74 2.22
C LEU A 55 19.13 8.08 1.85
N TYR A 56 20.37 8.04 1.38
CA TYR A 56 21.16 9.21 0.97
C TYR A 56 21.47 9.23 -0.52
N HIS A 57 20.85 8.32 -1.30
CA HIS A 57 21.01 8.27 -2.75
C HIS A 57 20.62 9.60 -3.41
N GLU A 58 21.26 10.00 -4.51
CA GLU A 58 20.96 11.21 -5.28
C GLU A 58 19.51 11.30 -5.79
N MET A 59 18.93 10.16 -6.21
CA MET A 59 17.57 10.10 -6.74
C MET A 59 16.55 9.95 -5.61
N GLN A 60 15.58 10.87 -5.56
CA GLN A 60 14.47 10.82 -4.58
C GLN A 60 13.74 9.47 -4.60
N ARG A 61 13.52 8.89 -5.77
CA ARG A 61 12.87 7.58 -5.92
C ARG A 61 13.62 6.49 -5.15
N ALA A 62 14.94 6.39 -5.30
CA ALA A 62 15.76 5.42 -4.59
C ALA A 62 15.65 5.58 -3.08
N ARG A 63 15.66 6.84 -2.58
CA ARG A 63 15.49 7.15 -1.16
C ARG A 63 14.13 6.71 -0.64
N ILE A 64 13.05 6.98 -1.36
CA ILE A 64 11.68 6.57 -0.98
C ILE A 64 11.55 5.05 -0.99
N THR A 65 12.05 4.38 -2.03
CA THR A 65 12.10 2.92 -2.10
C THR A 65 12.84 2.33 -0.90
N ALA A 66 13.98 2.92 -0.51
CA ALA A 66 14.74 2.49 0.65
C ALA A 66 13.98 2.69 1.98
N ILE A 67 13.27 3.81 2.14
CA ILE A 67 12.41 4.06 3.31
C ILE A 67 11.36 2.95 3.46
N TYR A 68 10.66 2.62 2.37
CA TYR A 68 9.62 1.60 2.40
C TYR A 68 10.17 0.17 2.51
N GLY A 69 11.34 -0.11 1.91
CA GLY A 69 12.02 -1.39 2.08
C GLY A 69 12.42 -1.64 3.53
N LEU A 70 13.02 -0.64 4.19
CA LEU A 70 13.38 -0.72 5.61
C LEU A 70 12.16 -0.78 6.52
N LEU A 71 11.06 -0.08 6.21
CA LEU A 71 9.78 -0.20 6.92
C LEU A 71 9.27 -1.65 6.89
N SER A 72 9.40 -2.34 5.75
CA SER A 72 8.90 -3.71 5.55
C SER A 72 9.57 -4.73 6.45
N LEU A 73 10.78 -4.45 6.95
CA LEU A 73 11.50 -5.28 7.91
C LEU A 73 10.95 -5.16 9.34
N LEU A 74 10.08 -4.17 9.62
CA LEU A 74 9.44 -3.94 10.92
C LEU A 74 10.42 -3.80 12.11
N ASP A 75 11.65 -3.40 11.83
CA ASP A 75 12.70 -3.31 12.84
C ASP A 75 12.74 -1.91 13.47
N LYS A 76 12.37 -1.86 14.76
CA LYS A 76 12.35 -0.61 15.53
C LYS A 76 13.73 0.04 15.69
N ARG A 77 14.83 -0.68 15.43
CA ARG A 77 16.18 -0.10 15.43
C ARG A 77 16.34 0.98 14.37
N PHE A 78 15.56 0.96 13.28
CA PHE A 78 15.60 2.00 12.24
C PHE A 78 14.95 3.32 12.65
N ILE A 79 14.19 3.39 13.75
CA ILE A 79 13.51 4.63 14.17
C ILE A 79 14.52 5.77 14.40
N GLY A 80 15.68 5.48 15.00
CA GLY A 80 16.73 6.48 15.22
C GLY A 80 17.25 7.06 13.91
N LEU A 81 17.56 6.17 12.95
CA LEU A 81 18.02 6.53 11.61
C LEU A 81 16.99 7.36 10.85
N PHE A 82 15.71 6.95 10.87
CA PHE A 82 14.65 7.69 10.20
C PHE A 82 14.43 9.07 10.81
N ARG A 83 14.52 9.21 12.14
CA ARG A 83 14.43 10.52 12.81
C ARG A 83 15.60 11.43 12.44
N GLU A 84 16.81 10.90 12.40
CA GLU A 84 17.99 11.68 11.97
C GLU A 84 17.81 12.16 10.52
N LYS A 85 17.42 11.25 9.61
CA LYS A 85 17.13 11.60 8.22
C LYS A 85 16.00 12.62 8.10
N GLU A 86 14.90 12.44 8.82
CA GLU A 86 13.74 13.34 8.83
C GLU A 86 14.13 14.75 9.28
N GLN A 87 14.98 14.87 10.31
CA GLN A 87 15.47 16.14 10.83
C GLN A 87 16.44 16.85 9.87
N SER A 88 17.17 16.09 9.04
CA SER A 88 18.05 16.63 8.00
C SER A 88 17.28 17.30 6.84
N ILE A 89 15.99 16.99 6.68
CA ILE A 89 15.14 17.53 5.62
C ILE A 89 14.43 18.80 6.13
N PRO A 90 14.55 19.93 5.39
CA PRO A 90 13.91 21.19 5.77
C PRO A 90 12.39 21.06 5.93
N LYS A 91 11.81 21.88 6.82
CA LYS A 91 10.35 21.90 7.04
C LYS A 91 9.56 22.20 5.77
N ASP A 92 10.11 23.02 4.87
CA ASP A 92 9.46 23.40 3.61
C ASP A 92 9.24 22.22 2.66
N ASP A 93 9.91 21.08 2.87
CA ASP A 93 9.66 19.84 2.12
C ASP A 93 8.22 19.36 2.25
N LEU A 94 7.53 19.65 3.36
CA LEU A 94 6.11 19.30 3.55
C LEU A 94 5.20 19.91 2.47
N ASN A 95 5.63 21.00 1.83
CA ASN A 95 4.89 21.67 0.77
C ASN A 95 5.12 21.04 -0.62
N GLN A 96 6.10 20.15 -0.77
CA GLN A 96 6.42 19.49 -2.04
C GLN A 96 5.35 18.46 -2.41
N GLN A 97 5.13 18.22 -3.71
CA GLN A 97 4.18 17.18 -4.15
C GLN A 97 4.54 15.82 -3.56
N ILE A 98 5.81 15.42 -3.66
CA ILE A 98 6.38 14.24 -3.01
C ILE A 98 7.29 14.73 -1.88
N SER A 99 6.83 14.59 -0.63
CA SER A 99 7.56 15.02 0.57
C SER A 99 8.19 13.82 1.27
N GLU A 100 9.51 13.71 1.20
CA GLU A 100 10.26 12.69 1.94
C GLU A 100 10.14 12.89 3.44
N LYS A 101 10.04 14.14 3.91
CA LYS A 101 9.82 14.45 5.32
C LYS A 101 8.48 13.90 5.81
N ALA A 102 7.41 14.10 5.05
CA ALA A 102 6.09 13.59 5.43
C ALA A 102 6.05 12.05 5.37
N ILE A 103 6.71 11.42 4.39
CA ILE A 103 6.84 9.95 4.30
C ILE A 103 7.55 9.42 5.55
N LEU A 104 8.70 9.98 5.90
CA LEU A 104 9.44 9.56 7.10
C LEU A 104 8.61 9.73 8.38
N GLN A 105 7.88 10.83 8.52
CA GLN A 105 6.98 11.02 9.67
C GLN A 105 5.89 9.95 9.75
N ALA A 106 5.27 9.59 8.61
CA ALA A 106 4.27 8.52 8.56
C ALA A 106 4.90 7.14 8.90
N VAL A 107 6.08 6.84 8.38
CA VAL A 107 6.84 5.61 8.68
C VAL A 107 7.21 5.52 10.16
N ILE A 108 7.73 6.61 10.73
CA ILE A 108 8.11 6.70 12.15
C ILE A 108 6.89 6.45 13.05
N ILE A 109 5.76 7.12 12.78
CA ILE A 109 4.51 6.95 13.53
C ILE A 109 4.12 5.46 13.58
N PHE A 110 4.17 4.79 12.43
CA PHE A 110 3.83 3.37 12.34
C PHE A 110 4.86 2.47 13.05
N LEU A 111 6.17 2.66 12.86
CA LEU A 111 7.18 1.82 13.50
C LEU A 111 7.19 1.94 15.03
N GLU A 112 6.89 3.12 15.55
CA GLU A 112 6.84 3.34 17.01
C GLU A 112 5.70 2.55 17.65
N ASN A 113 4.49 2.72 17.10
CA ASN A 113 3.24 2.37 17.79
C ASN A 113 2.34 1.40 16.99
N GLY A 114 2.83 0.89 15.86
CA GLY A 114 2.10 0.03 14.94
C GLY A 114 0.84 0.70 14.39
N VAL A 115 -0.10 -0.16 13.98
CA VAL A 115 -1.43 0.24 13.48
C VAL A 115 -2.22 1.13 14.42
N GLU A 116 -2.09 0.96 15.75
CA GLU A 116 -2.79 1.82 16.71
C GLU A 116 -2.23 3.25 16.69
N GLY A 117 -0.92 3.39 16.49
CA GLY A 117 -0.26 4.67 16.25
C GLY A 117 -0.78 5.34 14.99
N ALA A 118 -0.77 4.61 13.87
CA ALA A 118 -1.26 5.10 12.58
C ALA A 118 -2.74 5.50 12.66
N LYS A 119 -3.59 4.65 13.25
CA LYS A 119 -5.01 4.92 13.47
C LYS A 119 -5.25 6.17 14.31
N ASN A 120 -4.55 6.30 15.43
CA ASN A 120 -4.67 7.48 16.29
C ASN A 120 -4.20 8.74 15.56
N ALA A 121 -3.08 8.68 14.83
CA ALA A 121 -2.57 9.81 14.05
C ALA A 121 -3.52 10.23 12.92
N PHE A 122 -4.11 9.26 12.21
CA PHE A 122 -5.07 9.49 11.13
C PHE A 122 -6.35 10.18 11.64
N PHE A 123 -7.02 9.62 12.65
CA PHE A 123 -8.31 10.11 13.12
C PHE A 123 -8.24 11.23 14.17
N LYS A 124 -7.21 11.22 15.03
CA LYS A 124 -7.14 12.10 16.22
C LYS A 124 -5.91 12.99 16.28
N GLY A 125 -4.87 12.68 15.51
CA GLY A 125 -3.62 13.42 15.54
C GLY A 125 -3.75 14.83 14.99
N GLU A 126 -3.18 15.81 15.68
CA GLU A 126 -3.00 17.17 15.19
C GLU A 126 -1.73 17.25 14.33
N ILE A 127 -1.78 16.57 13.18
CA ILE A 127 -0.68 16.50 12.21
C ILE A 127 -1.18 16.93 10.82
N GLU A 128 -0.25 17.32 9.96
CA GLU A 128 -0.55 17.75 8.59
C GLU A 128 -1.37 16.68 7.84
N PRO A 129 -2.43 17.06 7.09
CA PRO A 129 -3.24 16.12 6.32
C PRO A 129 -2.42 15.21 5.40
N LYS A 130 -1.35 15.73 4.79
CA LYS A 130 -0.44 14.94 3.96
C LYS A 130 0.17 13.75 4.71
N ILE A 131 0.54 13.92 5.97
CA ILE A 131 1.09 12.83 6.78
C ILE A 131 -0.01 11.80 7.05
N LYS A 132 -1.25 12.24 7.29
CA LYS A 132 -2.39 11.32 7.49
C LYS A 132 -2.63 10.47 6.24
N SER A 133 -2.64 11.07 5.06
CA SER A 133 -2.70 10.36 3.77
C SER A 133 -1.56 9.34 3.66
N LEU A 134 -0.32 9.75 3.91
CA LEU A 134 0.86 8.87 3.80
C LEU A 134 0.89 7.70 4.79
N LEU A 135 0.15 7.75 5.91
CA LEU A 135 -0.04 6.57 6.77
C LEU A 135 -0.72 5.41 6.03
N LEU A 136 -1.55 5.71 5.02
CA LEU A 136 -2.18 4.70 4.17
C LEU A 136 -1.20 4.18 3.12
N PHE A 137 -0.36 5.05 2.57
CA PHE A 137 0.68 4.66 1.62
C PHE A 137 1.72 3.71 2.22
N ASN A 138 1.93 3.73 3.53
CA ASN A 138 2.73 2.68 4.19
C ASN A 138 2.24 1.27 3.82
N TYR A 139 0.94 1.06 3.61
CA TYR A 139 0.36 -0.25 3.33
C TYR A 139 0.36 -0.61 1.83
N SER A 140 0.15 0.37 0.94
CA SER A 140 0.18 0.15 -0.52
C SER A 140 1.61 0.13 -1.09
N SER A 141 2.50 0.95 -0.54
CA SER A 141 3.81 1.27 -1.16
C SER A 141 5.02 0.56 -0.53
N SER A 142 4.82 -0.19 0.56
CA SER A 142 5.90 -0.98 1.19
C SER A 142 5.84 -2.44 0.77
N ASN A 143 6.32 -3.38 1.57
CA ASN A 143 6.08 -4.83 1.59
C ASN A 143 5.65 -5.29 3.00
N LEU A 144 4.97 -4.41 3.73
CA LEU A 144 4.53 -4.68 5.09
C LEU A 144 3.66 -5.95 5.18
N PRO A 145 3.99 -6.89 6.09
CA PRO A 145 3.12 -8.03 6.38
C PRO A 145 1.89 -7.54 7.16
N LEU A 146 0.72 -7.57 6.50
CA LEU A 146 -0.52 -7.04 7.07
C LEU A 146 -1.13 -7.97 8.12
N THR A 147 -1.60 -7.39 9.23
CA THR A 147 -2.40 -8.08 10.24
C THR A 147 -3.89 -7.78 10.09
N LYS A 148 -4.75 -8.51 10.80
CA LYS A 148 -6.20 -8.21 10.82
C LYS A 148 -6.50 -6.80 11.31
N LYS A 149 -5.70 -6.27 12.25
CA LYS A 149 -5.87 -4.90 12.75
C LYS A 149 -5.54 -3.85 11.68
N ASP A 150 -4.54 -4.14 10.82
CA ASP A 150 -4.21 -3.28 9.68
C ASP A 150 -5.37 -3.24 8.70
N ILE A 151 -5.95 -4.40 8.37
CA ILE A 151 -7.15 -4.49 7.53
C ILE A 151 -8.31 -3.68 8.13
N ASP A 152 -8.59 -3.83 9.43
CA ASP A 152 -9.64 -3.05 10.11
C ASP A 152 -9.38 -1.53 10.06
N PHE A 153 -8.12 -1.10 10.18
CA PHE A 153 -7.74 0.30 10.04
C PHE A 153 -7.98 0.80 8.61
N ILE A 154 -7.49 0.08 7.60
CA ILE A 154 -7.63 0.46 6.19
C ILE A 154 -9.11 0.54 5.80
N ILE A 155 -9.96 -0.41 6.22
CA ILE A 155 -11.41 -0.37 6.01
C ILE A 155 -12.01 0.90 6.63
N SER A 156 -11.62 1.22 7.86
CA SER A 156 -12.14 2.39 8.57
C SER A 156 -11.69 3.72 7.94
N ALA A 157 -10.46 3.78 7.43
CA ALA A 157 -9.97 4.93 6.69
C ALA A 157 -10.72 5.11 5.37
N LEU A 158 -10.93 4.03 4.61
CA LEU A 158 -11.71 4.06 3.37
C LEU A 158 -13.16 4.50 3.61
N GLU A 159 -13.79 3.98 4.66
CA GLU A 159 -15.12 4.42 5.10
C GLU A 159 -15.16 5.93 5.43
N ALA A 160 -14.11 6.46 6.06
CA ALA A 160 -13.99 7.89 6.37
C ALA A 160 -13.89 8.75 5.11
N TYR A 161 -13.23 8.27 4.05
CA TYR A 161 -13.21 8.93 2.74
C TYR A 161 -14.60 8.94 2.10
N ILE A 162 -15.25 7.77 2.01
CA ILE A 162 -16.59 7.62 1.41
C ILE A 162 -17.60 8.55 2.09
N ASN A 163 -17.61 8.55 3.43
CA ASN A 163 -18.54 9.35 4.21
C ASN A 163 -18.08 10.80 4.42
N LYS A 164 -16.86 11.13 4.01
CA LYS A 164 -16.18 12.41 4.28
C LYS A 164 -16.29 12.83 5.76
N SER A 165 -16.10 11.87 6.67
CA SER A 165 -16.35 12.06 8.09
C SER A 165 -15.32 12.96 8.77
N GLU A 166 -14.14 13.11 8.18
CA GLU A 166 -13.07 13.94 8.73
C GLU A 166 -13.02 15.34 8.08
N PRO A 167 -12.89 16.43 8.87
CA PRO A 167 -12.85 17.79 8.33
C PRO A 167 -11.72 18.06 7.34
N TRP A 168 -10.59 17.34 7.46
CA TRP A 168 -9.46 17.48 6.55
C TRP A 168 -9.71 16.78 5.21
N ILE A 169 -10.38 15.61 5.22
CA ILE A 169 -10.79 14.88 4.00
C ILE A 169 -11.74 15.73 3.15
N GLN A 170 -12.65 16.48 3.79
CA GLN A 170 -13.58 17.37 3.08
C GLN A 170 -12.88 18.49 2.29
N LYS A 171 -11.64 18.82 2.66
CA LYS A 171 -10.82 19.87 2.04
C LYS A 171 -9.78 19.31 1.07
N THR A 172 -9.64 17.99 0.98
CA THR A 172 -8.73 17.31 0.06
C THR A 172 -9.16 17.58 -1.39
N LYS A 173 -8.19 17.85 -2.28
CA LYS A 173 -8.46 18.03 -3.70
C LYS A 173 -8.92 16.71 -4.31
N LYS A 174 -9.61 16.77 -5.46
CA LYS A 174 -10.16 15.58 -6.11
C LYS A 174 -9.07 14.53 -6.38
N ASP A 175 -7.95 14.94 -6.97
CA ASP A 175 -6.91 14.02 -7.39
C ASP A 175 -6.25 13.36 -6.16
N ASP A 176 -5.85 14.15 -5.16
CA ASP A 176 -5.33 13.65 -3.87
C ASP A 176 -6.32 12.70 -3.18
N TYR A 177 -7.62 13.02 -3.21
CA TYR A 177 -8.68 12.18 -2.64
C TYR A 177 -8.79 10.83 -3.36
N GLU A 178 -8.70 10.82 -4.68
CA GLU A 178 -8.77 9.59 -5.47
C GLU A 178 -7.51 8.74 -5.25
N GLU A 179 -6.33 9.35 -5.18
CA GLU A 179 -5.07 8.68 -4.82
C GLU A 179 -5.14 8.03 -3.43
N ASP A 180 -5.67 8.73 -2.43
CA ASP A 180 -5.84 8.20 -1.08
C ASP A 180 -6.80 7.00 -1.02
N VAL A 181 -7.91 7.07 -1.77
CA VAL A 181 -8.84 5.93 -1.91
C VAL A 181 -8.16 4.75 -2.61
N ILE A 182 -7.42 5.01 -3.68
CA ILE A 182 -6.68 3.97 -4.42
C ILE A 182 -5.63 3.32 -3.51
N ALA A 183 -4.90 4.09 -2.70
CA ALA A 183 -3.93 3.55 -1.74
C ALA A 183 -4.57 2.56 -0.73
N CYS A 184 -5.78 2.86 -0.23
CA CYS A 184 -6.53 1.90 0.59
C CYS A 184 -6.84 0.60 -0.18
N LEU A 185 -7.29 0.71 -1.43
CA LEU A 185 -7.70 -0.43 -2.24
C LEU A 185 -6.51 -1.29 -2.68
N GLU A 186 -5.40 -0.66 -3.08
CA GLU A 186 -4.13 -1.34 -3.40
C GLU A 186 -3.60 -2.11 -2.22
N SER A 187 -3.79 -1.61 -0.99
CA SER A 187 -3.43 -2.34 0.22
C SER A 187 -4.20 -3.67 0.33
N PHE A 188 -5.48 -3.72 -0.04
CA PHE A 188 -6.26 -4.96 -0.09
C PHE A 188 -5.84 -5.88 -1.24
N LEU A 189 -5.59 -5.31 -2.43
CA LEU A 189 -5.07 -6.09 -3.56
C LEU A 189 -3.77 -6.78 -3.19
N ARG A 190 -2.85 -6.02 -2.61
CA ARG A 190 -1.59 -6.56 -2.12
C ARG A 190 -1.80 -7.64 -1.07
N ALA A 191 -2.68 -7.42 -0.09
CA ALA A 191 -3.04 -8.42 0.91
C ALA A 191 -3.53 -9.73 0.27
N SER A 192 -4.25 -9.62 -0.85
CA SER A 192 -4.81 -10.73 -1.62
C SER A 192 -3.75 -11.53 -2.39
N GLU A 193 -2.63 -10.90 -2.74
CA GLU A 193 -1.55 -11.50 -3.54
C GLU A 193 -0.43 -12.09 -2.67
N THR A 194 -0.17 -11.47 -1.52
CA THR A 194 1.01 -11.81 -0.69
C THR A 194 0.66 -12.62 0.56
N SER A 195 -0.63 -12.75 0.91
CA SER A 195 -1.04 -13.41 2.14
C SER A 195 -2.40 -14.09 2.02
N THR A 196 -2.75 -14.87 3.04
CA THR A 196 -4.11 -15.44 3.19
C THR A 196 -4.97 -14.64 4.17
N ILE A 197 -4.54 -13.44 4.58
CA ILE A 197 -5.19 -12.68 5.66
C ILE A 197 -6.65 -12.35 5.32
N LEU A 198 -6.91 -12.03 4.04
CA LEU A 198 -8.25 -11.74 3.56
C LEU A 198 -9.17 -12.96 3.60
N CYS A 199 -8.66 -14.19 3.55
CA CYS A 199 -9.45 -15.41 3.69
C CYS A 199 -9.73 -15.77 5.16
N GLN A 200 -9.12 -15.07 6.11
CA GLN A 200 -9.14 -15.39 7.54
C GLN A 200 -9.83 -14.31 8.39
N LEU A 201 -10.52 -13.36 7.75
CA LEU A 201 -11.25 -12.32 8.47
C LEU A 201 -12.48 -12.91 9.18
N ARG A 202 -13.03 -12.13 10.11
CA ARG A 202 -14.31 -12.46 10.77
C ARG A 202 -15.46 -11.97 9.88
N ASP A 203 -16.63 -12.61 10.00
CA ASP A 203 -17.83 -12.25 9.21
C ASP A 203 -18.20 -10.77 9.31
N ASP A 204 -18.12 -10.16 10.50
CA ASP A 204 -18.39 -8.73 10.70
C ASP A 204 -17.42 -7.82 9.92
N VAL A 205 -16.16 -8.25 9.80
CA VAL A 205 -15.14 -7.53 9.02
C VAL A 205 -15.37 -7.72 7.52
N TYR A 206 -15.76 -8.91 7.08
CA TYR A 206 -16.15 -9.15 5.68
C TYR A 206 -17.34 -8.30 5.26
N GLU A 207 -18.40 -8.26 6.08
CA GLU A 207 -19.58 -7.44 5.81
C GLU A 207 -19.21 -5.96 5.68
N LYS A 208 -18.35 -5.47 6.57
CA LYS A 208 -17.86 -4.10 6.52
C LYS A 208 -17.06 -3.83 5.24
N LEU A 209 -16.09 -4.69 4.90
CA LEU A 209 -15.28 -4.56 3.68
C LEU A 209 -16.18 -4.57 2.43
N SER A 210 -17.08 -5.55 2.32
CA SER A 210 -18.01 -5.66 1.20
C SER A 210 -18.89 -4.42 1.06
N SER A 211 -19.41 -3.89 2.17
CA SER A 211 -20.25 -2.69 2.16
C SER A 211 -19.47 -1.46 1.69
N VAL A 212 -18.29 -1.23 2.28
CA VAL A 212 -17.44 -0.07 1.95
C VAL A 212 -17.02 -0.10 0.48
N CYS A 213 -16.54 -1.25 -0.02
CA CYS A 213 -16.14 -1.37 -1.42
C CYS A 213 -17.33 -1.32 -2.39
N SER A 214 -18.50 -1.82 -2.01
CA SER A 214 -19.74 -1.66 -2.80
C SER A 214 -20.09 -0.18 -2.99
N GLU A 215 -19.92 0.64 -1.96
CA GLU A 215 -20.11 2.10 -2.08
C GLU A 215 -19.08 2.73 -3.03
N VAL A 216 -17.79 2.35 -2.96
CA VAL A 216 -16.78 2.82 -3.91
C VAL A 216 -17.17 2.48 -5.36
N LEU A 217 -17.69 1.28 -5.61
CA LEU A 217 -18.12 0.87 -6.95
C LEU A 217 -19.28 1.72 -7.50
N LYS A 218 -20.11 2.30 -6.63
CA LYS A 218 -21.21 3.21 -7.01
C LYS A 218 -20.72 4.65 -7.23
N MET A 219 -19.59 5.03 -6.64
CA MET A 219 -19.04 6.38 -6.76
C MET A 219 -18.57 6.70 -8.18
N LYS A 220 -18.55 8.00 -8.49
CA LYS A 220 -17.83 8.55 -9.64
C LYS A 220 -16.37 8.78 -9.21
N ILE A 221 -15.55 7.76 -9.43
CA ILE A 221 -14.13 7.70 -9.12
C ILE A 221 -13.37 7.15 -10.33
N ASP A 222 -12.05 7.28 -10.33
CA ASP A 222 -11.17 6.66 -11.32
C ASP A 222 -11.54 5.18 -11.58
N PRO A 223 -11.65 4.75 -12.87
CA PRO A 223 -11.94 3.37 -13.23
C PRO A 223 -11.00 2.35 -12.59
N TYR A 224 -9.72 2.69 -12.41
CA TYR A 224 -8.71 1.83 -11.81
C TYR A 224 -9.12 1.38 -10.41
N ALA A 225 -9.71 2.26 -9.59
CA ALA A 225 -10.22 1.90 -8.27
C ALA A 225 -11.25 0.75 -8.33
N LYS A 226 -12.08 0.72 -9.38
CA LYS A 226 -13.09 -0.34 -9.59
C LYS A 226 -12.46 -1.63 -10.10
N GLU A 227 -11.43 -1.52 -10.93
CA GLU A 227 -10.63 -2.66 -11.38
C GLU A 227 -9.94 -3.33 -10.19
N VAL A 228 -9.30 -2.56 -9.32
CA VAL A 228 -8.65 -3.07 -8.10
C VAL A 228 -9.65 -3.83 -7.22
N ILE A 229 -10.85 -3.29 -6.99
CA ILE A 229 -11.92 -3.97 -6.24
C ILE A 229 -12.34 -5.27 -6.92
N ALA A 230 -12.54 -5.26 -8.23
CA ALA A 230 -12.88 -6.47 -8.98
C ALA A 230 -11.80 -7.54 -8.78
N THR A 231 -10.52 -7.17 -8.92
CA THR A 231 -9.38 -8.09 -8.83
C THR A 231 -9.23 -8.72 -7.45
N PHE A 232 -9.26 -7.95 -6.36
CA PHE A 232 -9.04 -8.55 -5.03
C PHE A 232 -10.27 -9.30 -4.49
N ALA A 233 -11.47 -9.05 -5.04
CA ALA A 233 -12.70 -9.71 -4.61
C ALA A 233 -12.63 -11.23 -4.65
N ARG A 234 -11.88 -11.78 -5.61
CA ARG A 234 -11.67 -13.23 -5.76
C ARG A 234 -10.99 -13.87 -4.55
N ALA A 235 -10.29 -13.10 -3.71
CA ALA A 235 -9.67 -13.60 -2.49
C ALA A 235 -10.68 -13.73 -1.33
N LEU A 236 -11.86 -13.12 -1.40
CA LEU A 236 -12.87 -13.22 -0.34
C LEU A 236 -13.71 -14.50 -0.47
N PRO A 237 -14.43 -14.89 0.60
CA PRO A 237 -15.48 -15.91 0.49
C PRO A 237 -16.59 -15.48 -0.49
N PRO A 238 -17.14 -16.40 -1.31
CA PRO A 238 -18.08 -16.06 -2.38
C PRO A 238 -19.27 -15.18 -1.97
N LYS A 239 -19.92 -15.50 -0.85
CA LYS A 239 -21.03 -14.70 -0.28
C LYS A 239 -20.68 -13.21 -0.17
N HIS A 240 -19.50 -12.90 0.37
CA HIS A 240 -19.06 -11.53 0.61
C HIS A 240 -18.51 -10.87 -0.66
N ALA A 241 -17.83 -11.63 -1.51
CA ALA A 241 -17.35 -11.16 -2.81
C ALA A 241 -18.52 -10.73 -3.72
N TYR A 242 -19.58 -11.54 -3.83
CA TYR A 242 -20.75 -11.18 -4.64
C TYR A 242 -21.50 -9.96 -4.08
N ALA A 243 -21.65 -9.87 -2.75
CA ALA A 243 -22.26 -8.71 -2.12
C ALA A 243 -21.47 -7.42 -2.41
N MET A 244 -20.15 -7.50 -2.42
CA MET A 244 -19.26 -6.39 -2.77
C MET A 244 -19.40 -6.00 -4.24
N LEU A 245 -19.41 -6.96 -5.16
CA LEU A 245 -19.38 -6.73 -6.62
C LEU A 245 -20.73 -6.41 -7.25
N GLU A 246 -21.85 -6.61 -6.53
CA GLU A 246 -23.21 -6.35 -7.03
C GLU A 246 -23.35 -5.07 -7.87
N PRO A 247 -22.79 -3.91 -7.47
CA PRO A 247 -23.02 -2.66 -8.18
C PRO A 247 -22.58 -2.66 -9.64
N ILE A 248 -21.59 -3.50 -10.00
CA ILE A 248 -21.01 -3.58 -11.35
C ILE A 248 -21.40 -4.86 -12.11
N MET A 249 -22.15 -5.77 -11.47
CA MET A 249 -22.67 -6.99 -12.10
C MET A 249 -23.83 -6.72 -13.07
N GLY A 250 -24.24 -7.76 -13.81
CA GLY A 250 -25.39 -7.70 -14.72
C GLY A 250 -25.17 -6.82 -15.95
N GLY A 251 -23.92 -6.76 -16.45
CA GLY A 251 -23.56 -5.98 -17.64
C GLY A 251 -23.33 -4.48 -17.40
N ARG A 252 -23.24 -4.05 -16.13
CA ARG A 252 -22.96 -2.65 -15.75
C ARG A 252 -21.49 -2.27 -15.90
N ALA A 253 -20.57 -3.22 -15.73
CA ALA A 253 -19.14 -3.03 -15.98
C ALA A 253 -18.80 -2.92 -17.49
N ARG A 254 -17.73 -2.16 -17.82
CA ARG A 254 -17.20 -1.97 -19.17
C ARG A 254 -15.68 -1.98 -19.16
N GLY A 255 -15.05 -2.22 -20.32
CA GLY A 255 -13.60 -2.17 -20.46
C GLY A 255 -12.89 -3.16 -19.54
N ASP A 256 -11.77 -2.72 -18.96
CA ASP A 256 -10.94 -3.54 -18.06
C ASP A 256 -11.69 -3.96 -16.78
N ILE A 257 -12.58 -3.11 -16.25
CA ILE A 257 -13.46 -3.47 -15.12
C ILE A 257 -14.28 -4.73 -15.44
N ARG A 258 -14.80 -4.84 -16.67
CA ARG A 258 -15.59 -6.01 -17.08
C ARG A 258 -14.72 -7.26 -17.14
N LYS A 259 -13.51 -7.14 -17.68
CA LYS A 259 -12.56 -8.24 -17.80
C LYS A 259 -12.19 -8.79 -16.42
N GLU A 260 -11.81 -7.92 -15.47
CA GLU A 260 -11.44 -8.35 -14.12
C GLU A 260 -12.65 -8.87 -13.33
N LEU A 261 -13.85 -8.31 -13.56
CA LEU A 261 -15.09 -8.83 -12.98
C LEU A 261 -15.42 -10.25 -13.49
N GLU A 262 -15.36 -10.47 -14.80
CA GLU A 262 -15.64 -11.79 -15.40
C GLU A 262 -14.66 -12.84 -14.89
N TYR A 263 -13.37 -12.50 -14.84
CA TYR A 263 -12.34 -13.39 -14.30
C TYR A 263 -12.55 -13.70 -12.82
N SER A 264 -12.89 -12.69 -12.02
CA SER A 264 -13.15 -12.89 -10.59
C SER A 264 -14.39 -13.73 -10.34
N ILE A 265 -15.47 -13.55 -11.11
CA ILE A 265 -16.68 -14.40 -11.01
C ILE A 265 -16.35 -15.86 -11.36
N GLU A 266 -15.49 -16.12 -12.36
CA GLU A 266 -15.07 -17.48 -12.69
C GLU A 266 -14.37 -18.16 -11.51
N ILE A 267 -13.42 -17.48 -10.87
CA ILE A 267 -12.71 -18.00 -9.69
C ILE A 267 -13.67 -18.23 -8.51
N LEU A 268 -14.61 -17.32 -8.27
CA LEU A 268 -15.58 -17.44 -7.17
C LEU A 268 -16.49 -18.66 -7.37
N ARG A 269 -16.93 -18.93 -8.60
CA ARG A 269 -17.72 -20.14 -8.92
C ARG A 269 -16.94 -21.43 -8.69
N GLN A 270 -15.65 -21.45 -9.03
CA GLN A 270 -14.79 -22.60 -8.75
C GLN A 270 -14.70 -22.86 -7.23
N LYS A 271 -14.50 -21.80 -6.43
CA LYS A 271 -14.50 -21.91 -4.96
C LYS A 271 -15.82 -22.46 -4.39
N GLU A 272 -16.96 -22.04 -4.93
CA GLU A 272 -18.26 -22.57 -4.50
C GLU A 272 -18.40 -24.07 -4.78
N GLN A 273 -17.83 -24.56 -5.89
CA GLN A 273 -17.83 -25.98 -6.23
C GLN A 273 -16.90 -26.81 -5.34
N GLU A 274 -15.80 -26.24 -4.86
CA GLU A 274 -14.86 -26.91 -3.95
C GLU A 274 -15.40 -27.00 -2.51
N MET A 275 -16.34 -26.13 -2.14
CA MET A 275 -16.95 -26.07 -0.80
C MET A 275 -18.26 -26.87 -0.67
N GLY A 276 -18.83 -27.35 -1.78
CA GLY A 276 -20.08 -28.12 -1.83
C GLY A 276 -19.83 -29.63 -1.90
#